data_AF-A0A3N9TEW3-F1
#
_entry.id   AF-A0A3N9TEW3-F1
#
_cell.length_a   1.000
_cell.length_b   1.000
_cell.length_c   1.000
_cell.angle_alpha   90.00
_cell.angle_beta   90.00
_cell.angle_gamma   90.00
#
_symmetry.space_group_name_H-M   'P 1'
#
loop_
_entity.id
_entity.type
_entity.pdbx_description
1 polymer ?
#
loop_
_entity_poly.entity_id
_entity_poly.type
_entity_poly.pdbx_seq_one_letter_code
_entity_poly.pdbx_strand_id
1 'polypeptide(L)'
;MNDIIKFCIFVGIGSTLVLDVWVMLVQKVTGIPPTNWSVVGRWLKGLPKGSLVLGDASNLNQSDKVIGWIFHYIIGIAYAVLLILYAGTGFIDNPQWEAVIVIGLVVSTLAGLLILMPGLGAGVLGRKLPNQMLMILYLIIAHAVFAVGQYVFSAFY
;
A
#
# COMPACT_ATOMS: atom_id res chain seq x y z
N MET A 1 5.73 24.30 -4.98
CA MET A 1 4.57 23.46 -5.36
C MET A 1 4.91 22.44 -6.44
N ASN A 2 5.53 22.83 -7.56
CA ASN A 2 5.96 21.88 -8.61
C ASN A 2 6.94 20.82 -8.09
N ASP A 3 7.84 21.21 -7.18
CA ASP A 3 8.84 20.32 -6.61
C ASP A 3 8.23 19.25 -5.70
N ILE A 4 7.30 19.65 -4.82
CA ILE A 4 6.51 18.73 -3.98
C ILE A 4 5.76 17.69 -4.82
N ILE A 5 5.13 18.11 -5.93
CA ILE A 5 4.38 17.19 -6.79
C ILE A 5 5.33 16.16 -7.43
N LYS A 6 6.47 16.60 -7.97
CA LYS A 6 7.48 15.71 -8.56
C LYS A 6 8.05 14.73 -7.53
N PHE A 7 8.37 15.23 -6.34
CA PHE A 7 8.81 14.41 -5.21
C PHE A 7 7.81 13.32 -4.87
N CYS A 8 6.54 13.67 -4.64
CA CYS A 8 5.51 12.72 -4.27
C CYS A 8 5.27 11.66 -5.34
N ILE A 9 5.33 12.03 -6.63
CA ILE A 9 5.20 11.09 -7.74
C ILE A 9 6.43 10.16 -7.78
N PHE A 10 7.64 10.70 -7.72
CA PHE A 10 8.88 9.94 -7.80
C PHE A 10 9.02 8.94 -6.64
N VAL A 11 8.89 9.43 -5.41
CA VAL A 11 8.99 8.61 -4.20
C VAL A 11 7.82 7.63 -4.09
N GLY A 12 6.60 8.08 -4.38
CA GLY A 12 5.41 7.23 -4.33
C GLY A 12 5.46 6.06 -5.32
N ILE A 13 5.79 6.33 -6.58
CA ILE A 13 5.93 5.28 -7.60
C ILE A 13 7.12 4.37 -7.27
N GLY A 14 8.28 4.94 -6.94
CA GLY A 14 9.51 4.20 -6.65
C GLY A 14 9.37 3.22 -5.49
N SER A 15 8.84 3.69 -4.36
CA SER A 15 8.58 2.83 -3.19
C SER A 15 7.55 1.74 -3.48
N THR A 16 6.51 2.04 -4.27
CA THR A 16 5.51 1.05 -4.70
C THR A 16 6.13 -0.02 -5.61
N LEU A 17 7.01 0.35 -6.52
CA LEU A 17 7.75 -0.60 -7.37
C LEU A 17 8.65 -1.53 -6.55
N VAL A 18 9.34 -1.00 -5.53
CA VAL A 18 10.16 -1.81 -4.61
C VAL A 18 9.30 -2.87 -3.91
N LEU A 19 8.11 -2.47 -3.44
CA LEU A 19 7.15 -3.39 -2.84
C LEU A 19 6.66 -4.46 -3.83
N ASP A 20 6.36 -4.07 -5.07
CA ASP A 20 5.92 -5.01 -6.11
C ASP A 20 6.99 -6.07 -6.40
N VAL A 21 8.26 -5.64 -6.55
CA VAL A 21 9.40 -6.55 -6.74
C VAL A 21 9.57 -7.47 -5.54
N TRP A 22 9.45 -6.95 -4.32
CA TRP A 22 9.51 -7.76 -3.10
C TRP A 22 8.44 -8.85 -3.07
N VAL A 23 7.19 -8.49 -3.35
CA VAL A 23 6.08 -9.44 -3.33
C VAL A 23 6.24 -10.51 -4.43
N MET A 24 6.76 -10.15 -5.62
CA MET A 24 7.11 -11.13 -6.65
C MET A 24 8.21 -12.09 -6.18
N LEU A 25 9.22 -11.59 -5.47
CA LEU A 25 10.29 -12.42 -4.90
C LEU A 25 9.73 -13.38 -3.85
N VAL A 26 8.89 -12.89 -2.93
CA VAL A 26 8.28 -13.73 -1.89
C VAL A 26 7.42 -14.82 -2.52
N GLN A 27 6.62 -14.50 -3.55
CA GLN A 27 5.87 -15.49 -4.30
C GLN A 27 6.79 -16.57 -4.89
N LYS A 28 7.88 -16.16 -5.53
CA LYS A 28 8.84 -17.08 -6.15
C LYS A 28 9.51 -18.01 -5.14
N VAL A 29 9.81 -17.53 -3.94
CA VAL A 29 10.55 -18.28 -2.91
C VAL A 29 9.64 -19.12 -2.02
N THR A 30 8.45 -18.62 -1.68
CA THR A 30 7.57 -19.23 -0.66
C THR A 30 6.29 -19.82 -1.23
N GLY A 31 5.94 -19.49 -2.48
CA GLY A 31 4.66 -19.85 -3.08
C GLY A 31 3.46 -19.04 -2.59
N ILE A 32 3.64 -18.11 -1.64
CA ILE A 32 2.56 -17.24 -1.16
C ILE A 32 2.13 -16.32 -2.30
N PRO A 33 0.85 -16.32 -2.72
CA PRO A 33 0.39 -15.51 -3.83
C PRO A 33 0.44 -14.01 -3.48
N PRO A 34 0.75 -13.14 -4.46
CA PRO A 34 0.73 -11.70 -4.28
C PRO A 34 -0.70 -11.19 -4.06
N THR A 35 -0.83 -9.96 -3.58
CA THR A 35 -2.13 -9.28 -3.50
C THR A 35 -2.82 -9.29 -4.86
N ASN A 36 -4.05 -9.81 -4.91
CA ASN A 36 -4.86 -9.76 -6.12
C ASN A 36 -5.52 -8.37 -6.23
N TRP A 37 -4.89 -7.47 -6.99
CA TRP A 37 -5.41 -6.12 -7.19
C TRP A 37 -6.79 -6.07 -7.84
N SER A 38 -7.23 -7.10 -8.56
CA SER A 38 -8.61 -7.17 -9.05
C SER A 38 -9.63 -7.23 -7.92
N VAL A 39 -9.31 -7.87 -6.79
CA VAL A 39 -10.19 -7.89 -5.61
C VAL A 39 -10.36 -6.49 -5.03
N VAL A 40 -9.27 -5.73 -4.96
CA VAL A 40 -9.28 -4.32 -4.51
C VAL A 40 -10.11 -3.46 -5.46
N GLY A 41 -9.93 -3.60 -6.77
CA GLY A 41 -10.73 -2.85 -7.74
C GLY A 41 -12.22 -3.20 -7.71
N ARG A 42 -12.58 -4.45 -7.44
CA ARG A 42 -13.97 -4.86 -7.23
C ARG A 42 -14.56 -4.20 -5.98
N TRP A 43 -13.81 -4.19 -4.88
CA TRP A 43 -14.19 -3.50 -3.63
C TRP A 43 -14.40 -2.00 -3.86
N LEU A 44 -13.46 -1.33 -4.55
CA LEU A 44 -13.55 0.09 -4.87
C LEU A 44 -14.80 0.44 -5.69
N LYS A 45 -15.19 -0.38 -6.67
CA LYS A 45 -16.43 -0.17 -7.44
C LYS A 45 -17.71 -0.36 -6.62
N GLY A 46 -17.64 -1.03 -5.49
CA GLY A 46 -18.73 -1.19 -4.53
C GLY A 46 -18.94 0.04 -3.64
N LEU A 47 -17.86 0.79 -3.34
CA LEU A 47 -17.92 1.91 -2.39
C LEU A 47 -18.94 3.00 -2.78
N PRO A 48 -19.00 3.49 -4.04
CA PRO A 48 -20.01 4.48 -4.44
C PRO A 48 -21.46 3.95 -4.36
N LYS A 49 -21.64 2.63 -4.27
CA LYS A 49 -22.94 1.95 -4.15
C LYS A 49 -23.30 1.62 -2.70
N GLY A 50 -22.54 2.13 -1.73
CA GLY A 50 -22.74 1.85 -0.30
C GLY A 50 -22.21 0.49 0.17
N SER A 51 -21.55 -0.28 -0.70
CA SER A 51 -20.94 -1.57 -0.32
C SER A 51 -19.57 -1.35 0.30
N LEU A 52 -19.54 -1.07 1.61
CA LEU A 52 -18.30 -0.82 2.36
C LEU A 52 -17.41 -2.06 2.50
N VAL A 53 -18.03 -3.25 2.51
CA VAL A 53 -17.36 -4.54 2.53
C VAL A 53 -17.59 -5.21 1.18
N LEU A 54 -16.52 -5.79 0.63
CA LEU A 54 -16.54 -6.58 -0.58
C LEU A 54 -17.57 -7.71 -0.43
N GLY A 55 -18.54 -7.73 -1.35
CA GLY A 55 -19.48 -8.82 -1.51
C GLY A 55 -18.90 -9.91 -2.42
N ASP A 56 -19.45 -10.05 -3.61
CA ASP A 56 -19.04 -11.09 -4.55
C ASP A 56 -17.72 -10.76 -5.27
N ALA A 57 -16.73 -11.62 -5.04
CA ALA A 57 -15.44 -11.63 -5.72
C ALA A 57 -15.38 -12.65 -6.87
N SER A 58 -16.51 -13.27 -7.24
CA SER A 58 -16.62 -14.10 -8.44
C SER A 58 -16.51 -13.25 -9.70
N ASN A 59 -15.98 -13.84 -10.78
CA ASN A 59 -15.92 -13.22 -12.11
C ASN A 59 -15.22 -11.84 -12.12
N LEU A 60 -14.04 -11.75 -11.51
CA LEU A 60 -13.19 -10.57 -11.59
C LEU A 60 -12.81 -10.30 -13.05
N ASN A 61 -12.98 -9.05 -13.49
CA ASN A 61 -12.75 -8.66 -14.88
C ASN A 61 -11.60 -7.65 -15.04
N GLN A 62 -11.27 -7.33 -16.29
CA GLN A 62 -10.14 -6.45 -16.58
C GLN A 62 -10.30 -5.05 -15.97
N SER A 63 -11.52 -4.52 -15.88
CA SER A 63 -11.76 -3.22 -15.21
C SER A 63 -11.45 -3.28 -13.71
N ASP A 64 -11.78 -4.40 -13.04
CA ASP A 64 -11.40 -4.61 -11.64
C ASP A 64 -9.88 -4.56 -11.47
N LYS A 65 -9.15 -5.24 -12.37
CA LYS A 65 -7.69 -5.25 -12.36
C LYS A 65 -7.10 -3.85 -12.53
N VAL A 66 -7.54 -3.12 -13.56
CA VAL A 66 -7.02 -1.78 -13.86
C VAL A 66 -7.27 -0.81 -12.71
N ILE A 67 -8.50 -0.78 -12.16
CA ILE A 67 -8.84 0.10 -11.04
C ILE A 67 -7.98 -0.23 -9.81
N GLY A 68 -7.81 -1.52 -9.50
CA GLY A 68 -6.99 -1.93 -8.37
C GLY A 68 -5.53 -1.50 -8.48
N TRP A 69 -4.92 -1.68 -9.65
CA TRP A 69 -3.54 -1.23 -9.89
C TRP A 69 -3.40 0.30 -9.87
N ILE A 70 -4.34 1.04 -10.45
CA ILE A 70 -4.32 2.51 -10.36
C ILE A 70 -4.40 2.95 -8.90
N PHE A 71 -5.31 2.36 -8.12
CA PHE A 71 -5.45 2.67 -6.70
C PHE A 71 -4.19 2.35 -5.90
N HIS A 72 -3.53 1.21 -6.17
CA HIS A 72 -2.27 0.83 -5.54
C HIS A 72 -1.21 1.95 -5.66
N TYR A 73 -0.96 2.42 -6.88
CA TYR A 73 0.01 3.48 -7.12
C TYR A 73 -0.44 4.85 -6.60
N ILE A 74 -1.74 5.17 -6.64
CA ILE A 74 -2.28 6.38 -6.02
C ILE A 74 -2.01 6.38 -4.51
N ILE A 75 -2.20 5.25 -3.83
CA ILE A 75 -1.94 5.13 -2.39
C ILE A 75 -0.45 5.26 -2.08
N GLY A 76 0.44 4.70 -2.91
CA GLY A 76 1.88 4.94 -2.80
C GLY A 76 2.24 6.43 -2.86
N ILE A 77 1.69 7.16 -3.83
CA ILE A 77 1.84 8.62 -3.94
C ILE A 77 1.23 9.34 -2.74
N ALA A 78 0.06 8.91 -2.26
CA ALA A 78 -0.57 9.48 -1.08
C ALA A 78 0.30 9.34 0.18
N TYR A 79 1.01 8.22 0.37
CA TYR A 79 1.97 8.09 1.46
C TYR A 79 3.16 9.03 1.32
N ALA A 80 3.64 9.30 0.10
CA ALA A 80 4.68 10.32 -0.11
C ALA A 80 4.17 11.74 0.21
N VAL A 81 2.90 12.05 -0.10
CA VAL A 81 2.27 13.29 0.34
C VAL A 81 2.18 13.36 1.86
N LEU A 82 1.83 12.26 2.53
CA LEU A 82 1.78 12.20 3.99
C LEU A 82 3.14 12.43 4.64
N LEU A 83 4.26 12.03 4.01
CA LEU A 83 5.60 12.39 4.50
C LEU A 83 5.78 13.91 4.57
N ILE A 84 5.39 14.63 3.51
CA ILE A 84 5.49 16.10 3.46
C ILE A 84 4.53 16.75 4.46
N LEU A 85 3.32 16.22 4.61
CA LEU A 85 2.36 16.73 5.59
C LEU A 85 2.81 16.51 7.04
N TYR A 86 3.52 15.41 7.32
CA TYR A 86 4.02 15.07 8.65
C TYR A 86 5.32 15.82 8.99
N ALA A 87 6.32 15.78 8.12
CA ALA A 87 7.67 16.30 8.39
C ALA A 87 7.92 17.70 7.83
N GLY A 88 6.97 18.26 7.08
CA GLY A 88 7.12 19.53 6.37
C GLY A 88 7.94 19.41 5.08
N THR A 89 8.05 20.51 4.34
CA THR A 89 8.74 20.53 3.04
C THR A 89 10.24 20.32 3.13
N GLY A 90 10.86 20.60 4.29
CA GLY A 90 12.29 20.34 4.51
C GLY A 90 12.66 18.86 4.48
N PHE A 91 11.68 17.95 4.52
CA PHE A 91 11.90 16.52 4.30
C PHE A 91 12.46 16.21 2.91
N ILE A 92 12.12 17.02 1.89
CA ILE A 92 12.62 16.84 0.52
C ILE A 92 14.14 16.99 0.50
N ASP A 93 14.66 18.01 1.18
CA ASP A 93 16.10 18.31 1.21
C ASP A 93 16.87 17.42 2.20
N ASN A 94 16.19 16.94 3.25
CA ASN A 94 16.81 16.16 4.32
C ASN A 94 15.89 15.02 4.81
N PRO A 95 15.77 13.92 4.04
CA PRO A 95 14.90 12.80 4.40
C PRO A 95 15.26 12.18 5.76
N GLN A 96 14.28 12.04 6.64
CA GLN A 96 14.45 11.45 7.97
C GLN A 96 13.78 10.08 8.10
N TRP A 97 14.47 9.14 8.76
CA TRP A 97 13.90 7.82 9.04
C TRP A 97 12.64 7.86 9.91
N GLU A 98 12.54 8.84 10.82
CA GLU A 98 11.36 8.98 11.69
C GLU A 98 10.06 9.07 10.88
N ALA A 99 9.98 10.02 9.94
CA ALA A 99 8.79 10.22 9.12
C ALA A 99 8.48 8.99 8.25
N VAL A 100 9.51 8.34 7.71
CA VAL A 100 9.35 7.11 6.90
C VAL A 100 8.86 5.94 7.75
N ILE A 101 9.32 5.79 8.99
CA ILE A 101 8.83 4.75 9.88
C ILE A 101 7.38 5.03 10.28
N VAL A 102 7.05 6.26 10.66
CA VAL A 102 5.68 6.63 11.05
C VAL A 102 4.72 6.45 9.88
N ILE A 103 5.01 7.02 8.71
CA ILE A 103 4.10 6.98 7.56
C ILE A 103 4.20 5.66 6.80
N GLY A 104 5.41 5.29 6.40
CA GLY A 104 5.68 4.17 5.51
C GLY A 104 5.53 2.80 6.14
N LEU A 105 5.76 2.67 7.46
CA LEU A 105 5.58 1.42 8.18
C LEU A 105 4.32 1.42 9.05
N VAL A 106 4.21 2.36 9.99
CA VAL A 106 3.12 2.32 10.98
C VAL A 106 1.77 2.66 10.36
N VAL A 107 1.63 3.83 9.76
CA VAL A 107 0.35 4.29 9.17
C VAL A 107 -0.08 3.37 8.04
N SER A 108 0.83 2.97 7.15
CA SER A 108 0.53 2.07 6.03
C SER A 108 0.05 0.69 6.48
N THR A 109 0.73 0.11 7.49
CA THR A 109 0.33 -1.19 8.07
C THR A 109 -1.04 -1.08 8.74
N LEU A 110 -1.29 -0.02 9.50
CA LEU A 110 -2.58 0.22 10.15
C LEU A 110 -3.70 0.41 9.11
N ALA A 111 -3.45 1.15 8.03
CA ALA A 111 -4.41 1.30 6.93
C ALA A 111 -4.74 -0.06 6.29
N GLY A 112 -3.73 -0.91 6.07
CA GLY A 112 -3.95 -2.28 5.60
C GLY A 112 -4.80 -3.10 6.56
N LEU A 113 -4.48 -3.09 7.85
CA LEU A 113 -5.13 -3.93 8.87
C LEU A 113 -6.53 -3.45 9.29
N LEU A 114 -6.78 -2.14 9.27
CA LEU A 114 -7.98 -1.51 9.82
C LEU A 114 -8.93 -0.99 8.76
N ILE A 115 -8.48 -0.78 7.52
CA ILE A 115 -9.32 -0.30 6.42
C ILE A 115 -9.43 -1.38 5.35
N LEU A 116 -8.29 -1.78 4.77
CA LEU A 116 -8.30 -2.68 3.63
C LEU A 116 -8.78 -4.08 4.02
N MET A 117 -8.25 -4.68 5.09
CA MET A 117 -8.66 -6.02 5.52
C MET A 117 -10.16 -6.12 5.87
N PRO A 118 -10.76 -5.20 6.65
CA PRO A 118 -12.22 -5.13 6.80
C PRO A 118 -12.95 -4.93 5.49
N GLY A 119 -12.49 -4.00 4.64
CA GLY A 119 -13.09 -3.70 3.35
C GLY A 119 -13.11 -4.89 2.41
N LEU A 120 -12.08 -5.74 2.43
CA LEU A 120 -12.00 -6.97 1.64
C LEU A 120 -12.72 -8.18 2.28
N GLY A 121 -13.41 -7.97 3.41
CA GLY A 121 -14.15 -9.03 4.10
C GLY A 121 -13.31 -9.93 5.01
N ALA A 122 -11.99 -9.68 5.12
CA ALA A 122 -11.08 -10.40 6.02
C ALA A 122 -11.27 -10.00 7.50
N GLY A 123 -12.03 -8.93 7.78
CA GLY A 123 -12.30 -8.42 9.12
C GLY A 123 -11.15 -7.60 9.69
N VAL A 124 -11.40 -6.98 10.85
CA VAL A 124 -10.39 -6.16 11.57
C VAL A 124 -9.19 -7.02 11.91
N LEU A 125 -7.99 -6.53 11.57
CA LEU A 125 -6.72 -7.23 11.73
C LEU A 125 -6.67 -8.59 10.98
N GLY A 126 -7.53 -8.80 9.98
CA GLY A 126 -7.62 -10.06 9.26
C GLY A 126 -8.17 -11.24 10.07
N ARG A 127 -8.94 -10.99 11.13
CA ARG A 127 -9.45 -12.03 12.05
C ARG A 127 -10.27 -13.16 11.41
N LYS A 128 -10.75 -12.99 10.17
CA LYS A 128 -11.48 -14.03 9.42
C LYS A 128 -10.58 -14.86 8.50
N LEU A 129 -9.28 -14.56 8.43
CA LEU A 129 -8.33 -15.33 7.63
C LEU A 129 -7.93 -16.63 8.36
N PRO A 130 -7.65 -17.72 7.63
CA PRO A 130 -7.25 -18.99 8.23
C PRO A 130 -6.00 -18.90 9.11
N ASN A 131 -5.05 -18.03 8.75
CA ASN A 131 -3.84 -17.76 9.54
C ASN A 131 -3.61 -16.26 9.68
N GLN A 132 -4.27 -15.67 10.68
CA GLN A 132 -4.23 -14.23 10.95
C GLN A 132 -2.81 -13.74 11.25
N MET A 133 -2.06 -14.46 12.10
CA MET A 133 -0.72 -14.04 12.53
C MET A 133 0.26 -14.01 11.36
N LEU A 134 0.22 -15.03 10.49
CA LEU A 134 1.06 -15.06 9.30
C LEU A 134 0.76 -13.87 8.37
N MET A 135 -0.52 -13.53 8.18
CA MET A 135 -0.89 -12.36 7.37
C MET A 135 -0.36 -11.06 7.98
N ILE A 136 -0.52 -10.87 9.30
CA ILE A 136 -0.03 -9.66 9.98
C ILE A 136 1.48 -9.53 9.81
N LEU A 137 2.23 -10.61 10.05
CA LEU A 137 3.69 -10.61 9.87
C LEU A 137 4.09 -10.33 8.42
N TYR A 138 3.40 -10.95 7.45
CA TYR A 138 3.63 -10.70 6.03
C TYR A 138 3.40 -9.22 5.67
N LEU A 139 2.31 -8.63 6.18
CA LEU A 139 1.97 -7.24 5.93
C LEU A 139 2.98 -6.27 6.56
N ILE A 140 3.45 -6.53 7.79
CA ILE A 140 4.47 -5.72 8.46
C ILE A 140 5.79 -5.77 7.67
N ILE A 141 6.22 -6.96 7.25
CA ILE A 141 7.46 -7.12 6.47
C ILE A 141 7.34 -6.40 5.13
N ALA A 142 6.21 -6.57 4.43
CA ALA A 142 5.95 -5.89 3.17
C ALA A 142 6.01 -4.35 3.34
N HIS A 143 5.37 -3.79 4.36
CA HIS A 143 5.43 -2.35 4.61
C HIS A 143 6.79 -1.87 5.13
N ALA A 144 7.56 -2.70 5.81
CA ALA A 144 8.95 -2.38 6.13
C ALA A 144 9.79 -2.22 4.86
N VAL A 145 9.60 -3.11 3.88
CA VAL A 145 10.27 -3.01 2.57
C VAL A 145 9.79 -1.78 1.78
N PHE A 146 8.49 -1.49 1.79
CA PHE A 146 7.94 -0.25 1.23
C PHE A 146 8.56 0.99 1.88
N ALA A 147 8.66 1.03 3.22
CA ALA A 147 9.26 2.13 3.97
C ALA A 147 10.74 2.32 3.60
N VAL A 148 11.52 1.24 3.51
CA VAL A 148 12.90 1.30 3.00
C VAL A 148 12.93 1.88 1.58
N GLY A 149 12.02 1.45 0.71
CA GLY A 149 11.86 2.03 -0.63
C GLY A 149 11.56 3.53 -0.60
N GLN A 150 10.67 3.98 0.29
CA GLN A 150 10.36 5.41 0.44
C GLN A 150 11.60 6.21 0.86
N TYR A 151 12.36 5.73 1.84
CA TYR A 151 13.58 6.40 2.28
C TYR A 151 14.61 6.48 1.15
N VAL A 152 14.87 5.34 0.48
CA VAL A 152 15.83 5.26 -0.63
C VAL A 152 15.47 6.25 -1.73
N PHE A 153 14.22 6.24 -2.22
CA PHE A 153 13.80 7.16 -3.27
C PHE A 153 13.75 8.62 -2.81
N SER A 154 13.49 8.88 -1.54
CA SER A 154 13.57 10.25 -1.00
C SER A 154 15.02 10.74 -0.96
N ALA A 155 15.98 9.88 -0.62
CA ALA A 155 17.41 10.21 -0.58
C ALA A 155 18.05 10.38 -1.97
N PHE A 156 17.41 9.88 -3.03
CA PHE A 156 17.87 9.99 -4.42
C PHE A 156 17.07 11.01 -5.25
N TYR A 157 16.09 11.70 -4.66
CA TYR A 157 15.35 12.77 -5.32
C TYR A 157 16.20 14.04 -5.42
#